data_AF-A0A1G9T4B5-F1
#
_entry.id   AF-A0A1G9T4B5-F1
#
_cell.length_a   1.000
_cell.length_b   1.000
_cell.length_c   1.000
_cell.angle_alpha   90.00
_cell.angle_beta   90.00
_cell.angle_gamma   90.00
#
_symmetry.space_group_name_H-M   'P 1'
#
loop_
_entity.id
_entity.type
_entity.pdbx_description
1 polymer ?
#
loop_
_entity_poly.entity_id
_entity_poly.type
_entity_poly.pdbx_seq_one_letter_code
_entity_poly.pdbx_strand_id
1 'polypeptide(L)' 'MGATSSAEERARLLTQIAEALKIPVSTFRSRGSVKAASGGPTAPECAALLAAFARIDDPERRRECLALVERFGEP' A
#
# COMPACT_ATOMS: atom_id res chain seq x y z
N MET A 1 -27.56 7.09 -16.66
CA MET A 1 -26.77 5.88 -17.05
C MET A 1 -25.30 6.23 -16.90
N GLY A 2 -24.58 5.71 -15.90
CA GLY A 2 -23.19 6.14 -15.65
C GLY A 2 -22.42 5.43 -14.53
N ALA A 3 -23.03 4.50 -13.80
CA ALA A 3 -22.36 3.77 -12.71
C ALA A 3 -21.68 2.45 -13.16
N THR A 4 -22.06 1.91 -14.33
CA THR A 4 -21.52 0.64 -14.85
C THR A 4 -20.08 0.79 -15.35
N SER A 5 -19.79 1.86 -16.10
CA SER A 5 -18.47 2.09 -16.69
C SER A 5 -17.33 2.17 -15.66
N SER A 6 -17.54 2.86 -14.53
CA SER A 6 -16.51 3.01 -13.50
C SER A 6 -16.22 1.72 -12.73
N ALA A 7 -17.25 0.91 -12.46
CA ALA A 7 -17.09 -0.38 -11.79
C ALA A 7 -16.39 -1.42 -12.70
N GLU A 8 -16.71 -1.41 -14.00
CA GLU A 8 -16.10 -2.27 -15.00
C GLU A 8 -14.63 -1.91 -15.26
N GLU A 9 -14.32 -0.61 -15.36
CA GLU A 9 -12.94 -0.14 -15.50
C GLU A 9 -12.09 -0.51 -14.28
N ARG A 10 -12.67 -0.33 -13.08
CA ARG A 10 -12.03 -0.73 -11.83
C ARG A 10 -11.80 -2.24 -11.78
N ALA A 11 -12.72 -3.06 -12.27
CA ALA A 11 -12.54 -4.50 -12.33
C ALA A 11 -11.41 -4.90 -13.29
N ARG A 12 -11.29 -4.23 -14.45
CA ARG A 12 -10.19 -4.46 -15.41
C ARG A 12 -8.82 -4.11 -14.82
N LEU A 13 -8.72 -2.98 -14.12
CA LEU A 13 -7.48 -2.57 -13.45
C LEU A 13 -7.07 -3.57 -12.36
N LEU A 14 -8.03 -4.01 -11.53
CA LEU A 14 -7.76 -5.00 -10.49
C LEU A 14 -7.29 -6.34 -11.05
N THR A 15 -7.83 -6.77 -12.20
CA THR A 15 -7.35 -7.98 -12.89
C THR A 15 -5.92 -7.81 -13.38
N GLN A 16 -5.58 -6.69 -14.03
CA GLN A 16 -4.21 -6.43 -14.50
C GLN A 16 -3.19 -6.41 -13.35
N ILE A 17 -3.56 -5.79 -12.22
CA ILE A 17 -2.73 -5.78 -11.01
C ILE A 17 -2.57 -7.20 -10.46
N ALA A 18 -3.65 -8.00 -10.43
CA ALA A 18 -3.62 -9.38 -9.96
C ALA A 18 -2.67 -10.24 -10.81
N GLU A 19 -2.72 -10.09 -12.14
CA GLU A 19 -1.84 -10.81 -13.06
C GLU A 19 -0.37 -10.40 -12.92
N ALA A 20 -0.09 -9.09 -12.82
CA ALA A 20 1.27 -8.59 -12.62
C ALA A 20 1.89 -9.11 -11.31
N LEU A 21 1.09 -9.21 -10.26
CA LEU A 21 1.50 -9.70 -8.94
C LEU A 21 1.42 -11.23 -8.82
N LYS A 22 0.93 -11.94 -9.85
CA LYS A 22 0.68 -13.40 -9.85
C LYS A 22 -0.17 -13.87 -8.66
N ILE A 23 -1.18 -13.08 -8.29
CA ILE A 23 -2.12 -13.41 -7.21
C ILE A 23 -3.56 -13.51 -7.75
N PRO A 24 -4.47 -14.25 -7.10
CA PRO A 24 -5.86 -14.32 -7.52
C PRO A 24 -6.57 -12.97 -7.36
N VAL A 25 -7.36 -12.54 -8.36
CA VAL A 25 -8.16 -11.29 -8.30
C VAL A 25 -9.17 -11.27 -7.14
N SER A 26 -9.60 -12.44 -6.66
CA SER A 26 -10.46 -12.59 -5.47
C SER A 26 -9.83 -12.02 -4.19
N THR A 27 -8.51 -11.85 -4.16
CA THR A 27 -7.78 -11.17 -3.08
C THR A 27 -8.30 -9.74 -2.88
N PHE A 28 -8.66 -9.05 -3.96
CA PHE A 28 -9.19 -7.68 -3.91
C PHE A 28 -10.68 -7.61 -3.56
N ARG A 29 -11.41 -8.73 -3.67
CA ARG A 29 -12.84 -8.82 -3.30
C ARG A 29 -13.04 -9.07 -1.81
N SER A 30 -12.03 -9.59 -1.10
CA SER A 30 -12.10 -9.95 0.31
C SER A 30 -11.95 -8.76 1.29
N ARG A 31 -12.57 -7.61 0.98
CA ARG A 31 -12.67 -6.45 1.88
C ARG A 31 -14.12 -6.12 2.24
N GLY A 32 -14.89 -7.15 2.58
CA GLY A 32 -15.95 -6.96 3.55
C GLY A 32 -15.29 -6.64 4.90
N SER A 33 -15.45 -5.42 5.39
CA SER A 33 -15.10 -4.98 6.76
C SER A 33 -13.62 -4.86 7.15
N VAL A 34 -12.79 -4.19 6.35
CA VAL A 34 -11.72 -3.38 6.98
C VAL A 34 -12.32 -2.00 7.18
N LYS A 35 -13.03 -1.87 8.31
CA LYS A 35 -13.41 -0.59 8.91
C LYS A 35 -12.21 0.34 8.77
N ALA A 36 -12.40 1.48 8.11
CA ALA A 36 -11.39 2.52 8.07
C ALA A 36 -11.00 2.82 9.53
N ALA A 37 -9.87 2.28 9.98
CA ALA A 37 -9.32 2.61 11.27
C ALA A 37 -8.87 4.06 11.13
N SER A 38 -9.65 4.96 11.71
CA SER A 38 -9.37 6.39 11.84
C SER A 38 -8.20 6.66 12.80
N GLY A 39 -7.29 5.71 12.98
CA GLY A 39 -6.10 5.82 13.81
C GLY A 39 -4.91 5.66 12.89
N GLY A 40 -3.97 6.60 12.97
CA GLY A 40 -2.68 6.48 12.30
C GLY A 40 -1.94 5.19 12.69
N PRO A 41 -0.73 4.99 12.14
CA PRO A 41 0.03 3.77 12.37
C PRO A 41 0.14 3.46 13.86
N THR A 42 -0.16 2.22 14.22
CA THR A 42 -0.08 1.75 15.60
C THR A 42 1.38 1.69 16.05
N ALA A 43 1.63 1.78 17.36
CA ALA A 43 2.98 1.66 17.93
C ALA A 43 3.82 0.47 17.40
N PRO A 44 3.28 -0.76 17.23
CA PRO A 44 4.04 -1.86 16.63
C PRO A 44 4.38 -1.63 15.14
N GLU A 45 3.54 -0.93 14.38
CA GLU A 45 3.82 -0.60 12.99
C GLU A 45 4.98 0.40 12.87
N CYS A 46 5.01 1.43 13.73
CA CYS A 46 6.15 2.35 13.81
C CYS A 46 7.44 1.63 14.24
N ALA A 47 7.36 0.71 15.21
CA ALA A 47 8.51 -0.06 15.67
C ALA A 47 9.07 -0.97 14.56
N ALA A 48 8.20 -1.62 13.77
CA ALA A 48 8.60 -2.43 12.63
C ALA A 48 9.30 -1.59 11.55
N LEU A 49 8.80 -0.38 11.27
CA LEU A 49 9.36 0.53 10.28
C LEU A 49 10.76 1.02 10.69
N LEU A 50 10.94 1.40 11.96
CA LEU A 50 12.24 1.78 12.52
C LEU A 50 13.23 0.60 12.52
N ALA A 51 12.77 -0.61 12.85
CA ALA A 51 13.62 -1.80 12.82
C ALA A 51 14.05 -2.19 11.40
N ALA A 52 13.17 -2.03 10.40
CA ALA A 52 13.51 -2.23 8.99
C ALA A 52 14.53 -1.19 8.51
N PHE A 53 14.34 0.09 8.88
CA PHE A 53 15.27 1.16 8.56
C PHE A 53 16.67 0.97 9.18
N ALA A 54 16.73 0.48 10.42
CA ALA A 54 17.99 0.20 11.10
C ALA A 54 18.79 -0.96 10.48
N ARG A 55 18.13 -1.87 9.73
CA ARG A 55 18.78 -2.99 9.04
C ARG A 55 19.42 -2.60 7.70
N ILE A 56 19.19 -1.38 7.22
CA ILE A 56 19.81 -0.89 5.99
C ILE A 56 21.25 -0.48 6.33
N ASP A 57 22.18 -1.37 5.99
CA ASP A 57 23.64 -1.18 6.19
C ASP A 57 24.21 -0.15 5.20
N ASP A 58 23.60 -0.06 4.01
CA ASP A 58 24.03 0.85 2.95
C ASP A 58 23.54 2.30 3.18
N PRO A 59 24.47 3.28 3.30
CA PRO A 59 24.12 4.65 3.65
C PRO A 59 23.38 5.40 2.53
N GLU A 60 23.55 5.01 1.26
CA GLU A 60 22.87 5.64 0.13
C GLU A 60 21.39 5.17 0.07
N ARG A 61 21.14 3.86 0.21
CA ARG A 61 19.78 3.29 0.33
C ARG A 61 19.02 3.83 1.52
N ARG A 62 19.73 4.11 2.62
CA ARG A 62 19.13 4.71 3.83
C ARG A 62 18.65 6.14 3.57
N ARG A 63 19.42 6.93 2.81
CA ARG A 63 19.02 8.27 2.37
C ARG A 63 17.86 8.24 1.37
N GLU A 64 17.86 7.29 0.45
CA GLU A 64 16.76 7.11 -0.50
C GLU A 64 15.44 6.74 0.21
N CYS A 65 15.50 5.86 1.21
CA CYS A 65 14.36 5.56 2.07
C CYS A 65 13.84 6.79 2.83
N LEU A 66 14.73 7.63 3.36
CA LEU A 66 14.33 8.89 4.03
C LEU A 66 13.64 9.84 3.05
N ALA A 67 14.21 10.05 1.86
CA ALA A 67 13.65 10.94 0.84
C ALA A 67 12.25 10.48 0.38
N LEU A 68 12.01 9.16 0.30
CA LEU A 68 10.69 8.60 0.01
C LEU A 68 9.71 8.93 1.16
N VAL A 69 10.11 8.71 2.41
CA VAL A 69 9.25 9.00 3.57
C VAL A 69 8.91 10.49 3.66
N GLU A 70 9.86 11.39 3.38
CA GLU A 70 9.61 12.84 3.35
C GLU A 70 8.60 13.21 2.24
N ARG A 71 8.82 12.71 1.02
CA ARG A 71 7.95 13.01 -0.13
C ARG A 71 6.50 12.54 0.03
N PHE A 72 6.29 11.43 0.75
CA PHE A 72 4.95 10.88 1.00
C PHE A 72 4.39 11.25 2.37
N GLY A 73 5.17 11.97 3.19
CA GLY A 73 4.79 12.44 4.53
C GLY A 73 4.29 13.88 4.57
N GLU A 74 4.49 14.67 3.51
CA GLU A 74 3.87 15.99 3.38
C GLU A 74 2.36 15.86 3.08
N PRO A 75 1.49 16.61 3.78
CA PRO A 75 0.04 16.52 3.66
C PRO A 75 -0.53 17.08 2.35
#